data_AF-A0A2V9KWS2-F1
#
_entry.id   AF-A0A2V9KWS2-F1
#
_cell.length_a   1.000
_cell.length_b   1.000
_cell.length_c   1.000
_cell.angle_alpha   90.00
_cell.angle_beta   90.00
_cell.angle_gamma   90.00
#
_symmetry.space_group_name_H-M   'P 1'
#
loop_
_entity.id
_entity.type
_entity.pdbx_description
1 polymer ?
#
loop_
_entity_poly.entity_id
_entity_poly.type
_entity_poly.pdbx_seq_one_letter_code
_entity_poly.pdbx_strand_id
1 'polypeptide(L)'
;MTVTLTSEQEQIVRDELATGLYYTPEEVIARALHLLRQTERNSNQTEQRLGARRQAVRDMLDFVEKNHTPVADVSVKDLIHEGHRL
;
A
#
# COMPACT_ATOMS: atom_id res chain seq x y z
N MET A 1 -14.19 27.57 5.45
CA MET A 1 -14.08 26.65 6.60
C MET A 1 -12.88 27.11 7.41
N THR A 2 -12.97 27.06 8.74
CA THR A 2 -11.86 27.46 9.62
C THR A 2 -11.38 26.22 10.36
N VAL A 3 -10.06 25.99 10.34
CA VAL A 3 -9.41 24.88 11.05
C VAL A 3 -8.31 25.48 11.90
N THR A 4 -8.28 25.13 13.17
CA THR A 4 -7.22 25.55 14.09
C THR A 4 -6.11 24.51 14.05
N LEU A 5 -4.89 24.96 13.78
CA LEU A 5 -3.71 24.12 13.81
C LEU A 5 -3.17 23.99 15.23
N THR A 6 -2.49 22.90 15.52
CA THR A 6 -1.67 22.81 16.74
C THR A 6 -0.42 23.68 16.57
N SER A 7 0.22 24.08 17.68
CA SER A 7 1.46 24.87 17.64
C SER A 7 2.56 24.19 16.82
N GLU A 8 2.63 22.86 16.85
CA GLU A 8 3.56 22.07 16.04
C GLU A 8 3.25 22.18 14.54
N GLN A 9 1.98 22.02 14.16
CA GLN A 9 1.55 22.14 12.76
C GLN A 9 1.77 23.56 12.21
N GLU A 10 1.53 24.59 13.04
CA GLU A 10 1.84 25.96 12.66
C GLU A 10 3.34 26.15 12.40
N GLN A 11 4.21 25.57 13.23
CA GLN A 11 5.65 25.67 13.04
C GLN A 11 6.08 25.03 11.73
N ILE A 12 5.56 23.83 11.42
CA ILE A 12 5.82 23.15 10.14
C ILE A 12 5.41 24.04 8.95
N VAL A 13 4.22 24.66 9.01
CA VAL A 13 3.76 25.56 7.95
C VAL A 13 4.68 26.78 7.81
N ARG A 14 5.13 27.36 8.93
CA ARG A 14 6.07 28.50 8.90
C ARG A 14 7.42 28.12 8.30
N ASP A 15 7.94 26.95 8.67
CA ASP A 15 9.21 26.45 8.15
C ASP A 15 9.14 26.22 6.64
N GLU A 16 8.04 25.62 6.15
CA GLU A 16 7.81 25.42 4.72
C GLU A 16 7.67 26.74 3.95
N LEU A 17 7.02 27.75 4.53
CA LEU A 17 6.94 29.09 3.94
C LEU A 17 8.31 29.78 3.90
N ALA A 18 9.13 29.59 4.92
CA ALA A 18 10.48 30.16 4.98
C ALA A 18 11.41 29.63 3.89
N THR A 19 11.13 28.44 3.33
CA THR A 19 11.85 27.91 2.17
C THR A 19 11.62 28.70 0.88
N GLY A 20 10.52 29.47 0.81
CA GLY A 20 10.07 30.16 -0.39
C GLY A 20 9.47 29.25 -1.46
N LEU A 21 9.30 27.95 -1.19
CA LEU A 21 8.63 27.00 -2.09
C LEU A 21 7.12 27.22 -2.16
N TYR A 22 6.55 27.83 -1.13
CA TYR A 22 5.13 28.13 -1.02
C TYR A 22 4.95 29.60 -0.64
N TYR A 23 3.91 30.22 -1.16
CA TYR A 23 3.59 31.62 -0.92
C TYR A 23 2.53 31.81 0.16
N THR A 24 1.68 30.81 0.38
CA THR A 24 0.63 30.87 1.41
C THR A 24 0.51 29.58 2.22
N PRO A 25 0.03 29.67 3.48
CA PRO A 25 -0.27 28.50 4.31
C PRO A 25 -1.19 27.47 3.62
N GLU A 26 -2.14 27.95 2.84
CA GLU A 26 -3.11 27.12 2.12
C GLU A 26 -2.43 26.23 1.07
N GLU A 27 -1.37 26.71 0.41
CA GLU A 27 -0.61 25.91 -0.56
C GLU A 27 0.11 24.74 0.12
N VAL A 28 0.73 25.01 1.28
CA VAL A 28 1.38 23.98 2.12
C VAL A 28 0.36 22.92 2.53
N ILE A 29 -0.78 23.36 3.06
CA ILE A 29 -1.85 22.46 3.52
C ILE A 29 -2.44 21.67 2.34
N ALA A 30 -2.68 22.31 1.19
CA ALA A 30 -3.20 21.66 0.00
C ALA A 30 -2.24 20.55 -0.48
N ARG A 31 -0.93 20.82 -0.49
CA ARG A 31 0.08 19.83 -0.85
C ARG A 31 0.13 18.68 0.14
N ALA A 32 0.12 18.95 1.43
CA ALA A 32 0.11 17.93 2.47
C ALA A 32 -1.11 17.00 2.35
N LEU A 33 -2.31 17.57 2.17
CA LEU A 33 -3.55 16.80 1.98
C LEU A 33 -3.53 15.97 0.69
N HIS A 34 -2.93 16.49 -0.38
CA HIS A 34 -2.77 15.74 -1.62
C HIS A 34 -1.89 14.51 -1.41
N LEU A 35 -0.74 14.68 -0.75
CA LEU A 35 0.17 13.58 -0.43
C LEU A 35 -0.47 12.55 0.50
N LEU A 36 -1.22 12.99 1.51
CA LEU A 36 -1.95 12.09 2.41
C LEU A 36 -2.92 11.19 1.65
N ARG A 37 -3.73 11.77 0.74
CA ARG A 37 -4.65 11.01 -0.11
C ARG A 37 -3.94 10.03 -1.05
N GLN A 38 -2.77 10.38 -1.55
CA GLN A 38 -1.98 9.47 -2.38
C GLN A 38 -1.47 8.27 -1.57
N THR A 39 -0.95 8.52 -0.37
CA THR A 39 -0.48 7.46 0.53
C THR A 39 -1.61 6.52 0.93
N GLU A 40 -2.78 7.04 1.32
CA GLU A 40 -3.95 6.22 1.64
C GLU A 40 -4.40 5.35 0.46
N ARG A 41 -4.44 5.90 -0.76
CA ARG A 41 -4.78 5.14 -1.97
C ARG A 41 -3.77 4.04 -2.25
N ASN A 42 -2.48 4.32 -2.09
CA ASN A 42 -1.42 3.34 -2.33
C ASN A 42 -1.42 2.20 -1.30
N SER A 43 -1.70 2.52 -0.03
CA SER A 43 -1.87 1.51 1.03
C SER A 43 -3.03 0.58 0.72
N ASN A 44 -4.19 1.14 0.35
CA ASN A 44 -5.38 0.35 -0.02
C ASN A 44 -5.13 -0.54 -1.25
N GLN A 45 -4.41 -0.03 -2.26
CA GLN A 45 -4.03 -0.83 -3.43
C GLN A 45 -3.06 -1.95 -3.08
N THR A 46 -2.14 -1.71 -2.15
CA THR A 46 -1.18 -2.73 -1.68
C THR A 46 -1.89 -3.83 -0.91
N GLU A 47 -2.81 -3.48 -0.03
CA GLU A 47 -3.65 -4.43 0.71
C GLU A 47 -4.55 -5.25 -0.22
N GLN A 48 -5.17 -4.61 -1.23
CA GLN A 48 -5.96 -5.29 -2.25
C GLN A 48 -5.13 -6.28 -3.06
N ARG A 49 -3.91 -5.91 -3.47
CA ARG A 49 -2.99 -6.81 -4.20
C ARG A 49 -2.55 -7.98 -3.34
N LEU A 50 -2.26 -7.75 -2.05
CA LEU A 50 -1.92 -8.81 -1.10
C LEU A 50 -3.11 -9.74 -0.83
N GLY A 51 -4.33 -9.21 -0.80
CA GLY A 51 -5.57 -9.97 -0.71
C GLY A 51 -5.79 -10.84 -1.95
N ALA A 52 -5.66 -10.26 -3.15
CA ALA A 52 -5.82 -10.99 -4.41
C ALA A 52 -4.77 -12.10 -4.58
N ARG A 53 -3.51 -11.85 -4.19
CA ARG A 53 -2.46 -12.88 -4.22
C ARG A 53 -2.78 -14.03 -3.27
N ARG A 54 -3.24 -13.75 -2.05
CA ARG A 54 -3.63 -14.77 -1.08
C ARG A 54 -4.82 -15.59 -1.56
N GLN A 55 -5.79 -14.94 -2.20
CA GLN A 55 -6.94 -15.63 -2.77
C GLN A 55 -6.54 -16.53 -3.94
N ALA A 56 -5.69 -16.07 -4.87
CA ALA A 56 -5.21 -16.89 -5.97
C ALA A 56 -4.42 -18.12 -5.50
N VAL A 57 -3.59 -17.98 -4.45
CA VAL A 57 -2.89 -19.13 -3.84
C VAL A 57 -3.88 -20.11 -3.21
N ARG A 58 -4.90 -19.61 -2.52
CA ARG A 58 -5.95 -20.46 -1.93
C ARG A 58 -6.73 -21.20 -3.00
N ASP A 59 -7.14 -20.52 -4.07
CA ASP A 59 -7.88 -21.12 -5.18
C ASP A 59 -7.04 -22.21 -5.88
N MET A 60 -5.73 -22.00 -6.02
CA MET A 60 -4.82 -23.01 -6.56
C MET A 60 -4.71 -24.24 -5.64
N LEU A 61 -4.59 -24.04 -4.33
CA LEU A 61 -4.52 -25.14 -3.35
C LEU A 61 -5.83 -25.94 -3.33
N ASP A 62 -6.98 -25.25 -3.31
CA ASP A 62 -8.30 -25.87 -3.38
C ASP A 62 -8.49 -26.66 -4.69
N PHE A 63 -7.99 -26.15 -5.81
CA PHE A 63 -8.03 -26.84 -7.09
C PHE A 63 -7.21 -28.14 -7.05
N VAL A 64 -5.99 -28.10 -6.48
CA VAL A 64 -5.13 -29.28 -6.34
C VAL A 64 -5.76 -30.32 -5.40
N GLU A 65 -6.33 -29.89 -4.28
CA GLU A 65 -7.01 -30.76 -3.32
C GLU A 65 -8.24 -31.44 -3.95
N LYS A 66 -9.06 -30.68 -4.68
CA LYS A 66 -10.30 -31.20 -5.30
C LYS A 66 -10.07 -32.08 -6.52
N ASN A 67 -9.04 -31.79 -7.32
CA ASN A 67 -8.86 -32.44 -8.62
C ASN A 67 -7.71 -33.46 -8.64
N HIS A 68 -6.97 -33.64 -7.53
CA HIS A 68 -5.85 -34.58 -7.38
C HIS A 68 -4.92 -34.62 -8.61
N THR A 69 -4.72 -33.48 -9.29
CA THR A 69 -4.07 -33.47 -10.60
C THR A 69 -2.57 -33.22 -10.43
N PRO A 70 -1.70 -34.19 -10.76
CA PRO A 70 -0.25 -33.94 -10.79
C PRO A 70 0.07 -32.99 -11.96
N VAL A 71 0.91 -31.98 -11.70
CA VAL A 71 1.50 -31.16 -12.76
C VAL A 71 2.83 -31.79 -13.12
N ALA A 72 2.88 -32.51 -14.24
CA ALA A 72 4.12 -33.06 -14.83
C ALA A 72 5.04 -33.75 -13.80
N ASP A 73 4.50 -34.73 -13.06
CA ASP A 73 5.21 -35.56 -12.07
C ASP A 73 5.75 -34.85 -10.81
N VAL A 74 5.44 -33.57 -10.58
CA VAL A 74 5.84 -32.86 -9.35
C VAL A 74 4.62 -32.33 -8.61
N SER A 75 4.58 -32.56 -7.30
CA SER A 75 3.52 -32.02 -6.45
C SER A 75 3.66 -30.51 -6.33
N VAL A 76 2.56 -29.78 -6.45
CA VAL A 76 2.50 -28.32 -6.25
C VAL A 76 3.02 -27.91 -4.87
N LYS A 77 2.89 -28.79 -3.87
CA LYS A 77 3.44 -28.59 -2.53
C LYS A 77 4.97 -28.42 -2.56
N ASP A 78 5.66 -29.16 -3.41
CA ASP A 78 7.13 -29.14 -3.51
C ASP A 78 7.61 -27.86 -4.21
N LEU A 79 6.90 -27.39 -5.22
CA LEU A 79 7.18 -26.13 -5.93
C LEU A 79 7.01 -24.89 -5.01
N ILE A 80 6.03 -24.90 -4.11
CA ILE A 80 5.83 -23.82 -3.13
C ILE A 80 6.99 -23.77 -2.12
N HIS A 81 7.57 -24.90 -1.75
CA HIS A 81 8.71 -24.95 -0.83
C HIS A 81 10.00 -24.44 -1.48
N GLU A 82 10.23 -24.70 -2.77
CA GLU A 82 11.42 -24.19 -3.47
C GLU A 82 11.43 -22.66 -3.63
N GLY A 83 10.27 -22.04 -3.87
CA GLY A 83 10.16 -20.58 -3.99
C GLY A 83 10.43 -19.81 -2.70
N HIS A 84 10.39 -20.47 -1.53
CA HIS A 84 10.75 -19.89 -0.24
C HIS A 84 12.26 -19.93 0.06
N ARG A 85 13.06 -20.61 -0.78
CA ARG A 85 14.51 -20.81 -0.60
C ARG A 85 15.37 -19.89 -1.48
N LEU A 86 14.75 -19.02 -2.27
CA LEU A 86 15.34 -17.95 -3.08
C LEU A 86 15.03 -16.58 -2.46
#